data_AF-A0A849IW26-F1
#
_entry.id   AF-A0A849IW26-F1
#
_cell.length_a   1.000
_cell.length_b   1.000
_cell.length_c   1.000
_cell.angle_alpha   90.00
_cell.angle_beta   90.00
_cell.angle_gamma   90.00
#
_symmetry.space_group_name_H-M   'P 1'
#
loop_
_entity.id
_entity.type
_entity.pdbx_description
1 polymer ?
#
loop_
_entity_poly.entity_id
_entity_poly.type
_entity_poly.pdbx_seq_one_letter_code
_entity_poly.pdbx_strand_id
1 'polypeptide(L)'
;AASAYPWWLDVETANSWSNTTMNIAAIQGMLAGLDTAGAGGSTSPIGIYSTRSQWDQIVGTRTTYGATYGATGGPTFPVMADWIPGARNLSGAQSNCALSSFTGGAVAITQWFGHPFDGDYACS
;
A
#
# COMPACT_ATOMS: atom_id res chain seq x y z
N ALA A 1 -10.87 -17.03 10.85
CA ALA A 1 -11.42 -16.61 9.54
C ALA A 1 -10.46 -15.61 8.90
N ALA A 2 -10.58 -15.33 7.60
CA ALA A 2 -9.71 -14.36 6.90
C ALA A 2 -9.65 -13.00 7.63
N SER A 3 -10.76 -12.56 8.22
CA SER A 3 -10.89 -11.33 8.99
C SER A 3 -10.08 -11.27 10.30
N ALA A 4 -9.52 -12.40 10.75
CA ALA A 4 -8.70 -12.46 11.96
C ALA A 4 -7.23 -12.06 11.73
N TYR A 5 -6.84 -11.82 10.49
CA TYR A 5 -5.46 -11.49 10.10
C TYR A 5 -5.41 -10.20 9.28
N PRO A 6 -4.30 -9.45 9.32
CA PRO A 6 -4.08 -8.35 8.39
C PRO A 6 -3.89 -8.89 6.97
N TRP A 7 -4.41 -8.15 6.00
CA TRP A 7 -4.27 -8.44 4.58
C TRP A 7 -3.54 -7.29 3.89
N TRP A 8 -2.77 -7.63 2.86
CA TRP A 8 -1.96 -6.68 2.11
C TRP A 8 -2.23 -6.86 0.63
N LEU A 9 -2.58 -5.77 -0.05
CA LEU A 9 -2.65 -5.75 -1.50
C LEU A 9 -1.30 -5.30 -2.06
N ASP A 10 -0.69 -6.19 -2.82
CA ASP A 10 0.55 -5.92 -3.55
C ASP A 10 0.25 -5.05 -4.78
N VAL A 11 0.80 -3.83 -4.78
CA VAL A 11 0.62 -2.84 -5.85
C VAL A 11 1.99 -2.36 -6.31
N GLU A 12 2.56 -3.06 -7.28
CA GLU A 12 3.89 -2.80 -7.81
C GLU A 12 3.91 -2.52 -9.30
N THR A 13 4.95 -1.83 -9.77
CA THR A 13 5.18 -1.62 -11.20
C THR A 13 5.51 -2.90 -11.97
N ALA A 14 5.74 -4.01 -11.27
CA ALA A 14 5.89 -5.34 -11.86
C ALA A 14 4.55 -5.97 -12.25
N ASN A 15 3.41 -5.53 -11.67
CA ASN A 15 2.09 -5.96 -12.10
C ASN A 15 1.69 -5.31 -13.44
N SER A 16 0.59 -5.81 -14.02
CA SER A 16 0.04 -5.26 -15.27
C SER A 16 -0.91 -4.10 -14.98
N TRP A 17 -0.60 -2.92 -15.52
CA TRP A 17 -1.37 -1.69 -15.35
C TRP A 17 -1.73 -1.05 -16.70
N SER A 18 -2.77 -0.23 -16.68
CA SER A 18 -3.21 0.60 -17.80
C SER A 18 -2.93 2.08 -17.49
N ASN A 19 -3.89 2.97 -17.74
CA ASN A 19 -3.82 4.36 -17.31
C ASN A 19 -4.27 4.53 -15.85
N THR A 20 -3.86 5.64 -15.24
CA THR A 20 -4.14 5.99 -13.84
C THR A 20 -5.61 5.83 -13.43
N THR A 21 -6.56 6.32 -14.22
CA THR A 21 -8.00 6.22 -13.89
C THR A 21 -8.46 4.77 -13.80
N MET A 22 -8.04 3.93 -14.75
CA MET A 22 -8.36 2.51 -14.75
C MET A 22 -7.65 1.75 -13.62
N ASN A 23 -6.40 2.12 -13.31
CA ASN A 23 -5.65 1.51 -12.22
C ASN A 23 -6.32 1.78 -10.87
N ILE A 24 -6.77 3.01 -10.62
CA ILE A 24 -7.51 3.38 -9.40
C ILE A 24 -8.78 2.54 -9.27
N ALA A 25 -9.58 2.47 -10.33
CA ALA A 25 -10.81 1.68 -10.33
C ALA A 25 -10.55 0.18 -10.10
N ALA A 26 -9.47 -0.36 -10.69
CA ALA A 26 -9.08 -1.74 -10.50
C ALA A 26 -8.68 -2.03 -9.04
N ILE A 27 -7.84 -1.19 -8.43
CA ILE A 27 -7.44 -1.34 -7.02
C ILE A 27 -8.65 -1.22 -6.10
N GLN A 28 -9.57 -0.27 -6.36
CA GLN A 28 -10.82 -0.15 -5.59
C GLN A 28 -11.69 -1.39 -5.69
N GLY A 29 -11.82 -1.96 -6.89
CA GLY A 29 -12.54 -3.22 -7.10
C GLY A 29 -11.89 -4.40 -6.37
N MET A 30 -10.55 -4.48 -6.35
CA MET A 30 -9.82 -5.50 -5.61
C MET A 30 -10.06 -5.36 -4.10
N LEU A 31 -9.94 -4.15 -3.55
CA LEU A 31 -10.19 -3.87 -2.14
C LEU A 31 -11.63 -4.22 -1.74
N ALA A 32 -12.63 -3.82 -2.54
CA ALA A 32 -14.03 -4.14 -2.28
C ALA A 32 -14.32 -5.65 -2.36
N GLY A 33 -13.70 -6.35 -3.30
CA GLY A 33 -13.80 -7.80 -3.42
C GLY A 33 -13.19 -8.55 -2.24
N LEU A 34 -12.01 -8.12 -1.79
CA LEU A 34 -11.35 -8.66 -0.60
C LEU A 34 -12.20 -8.42 0.67
N ASP A 35 -12.68 -7.20 0.88
CA ASP A 35 -13.56 -6.86 2.00
C ASP A 35 -14.84 -7.72 1.99
N THR A 36 -15.48 -7.86 0.83
CA THR A 36 -16.67 -8.72 0.67
C THR A 36 -16.38 -10.20 0.97
N ALA A 37 -15.17 -10.68 0.65
CA ALA A 37 -14.72 -12.03 0.97
C ALA A 37 -14.35 -12.20 2.46
N GLY A 38 -14.44 -11.13 3.26
CA GLY A 38 -14.08 -11.11 4.67
C GLY A 38 -12.57 -11.03 4.91
N ALA A 39 -11.80 -10.59 3.92
CA ALA A 39 -10.40 -10.23 4.09
C ALA A 39 -10.31 -8.82 4.66
N GLY A 40 -9.50 -8.70 5.72
CA GLY A 40 -9.55 -7.54 6.58
C GLY A 40 -10.85 -7.47 7.38
N GLY A 41 -10.84 -6.66 8.42
CA GLY A 41 -11.99 -6.44 9.30
C GLY A 41 -11.84 -5.10 9.99
N SER A 42 -12.84 -4.72 10.80
CA SER A 42 -12.82 -3.44 11.52
C SER A 42 -11.58 -3.23 12.39
N THR A 43 -10.94 -4.32 12.82
CA THR A 43 -9.71 -4.31 13.63
C THR A 43 -8.42 -4.54 12.84
N SER A 44 -8.53 -5.00 11.59
CA SER A 44 -7.39 -5.35 10.72
C SER A 44 -7.71 -4.96 9.28
N PRO A 45 -7.79 -3.66 8.93
CA PRO A 45 -8.08 -3.24 7.56
C PRO A 45 -7.01 -3.71 6.58
N ILE A 46 -7.36 -3.80 5.29
CA ILE A 46 -6.43 -4.14 4.22
C ILE A 46 -5.42 -3.00 4.05
N GLY A 47 -4.12 -3.32 4.09
CA GLY A 47 -3.03 -2.40 3.80
C GLY A 47 -2.49 -2.53 2.37
N ILE A 48 -1.56 -1.66 2.00
CA ILE A 48 -0.92 -1.68 0.67
C ILE A 48 0.58 -1.96 0.79
N TYR A 49 1.07 -2.88 -0.03
CA TYR A 49 2.50 -3.06 -0.29
C TYR A 49 2.89 -2.30 -1.56
N SER A 50 3.81 -1.35 -1.42
CA SER A 50 4.38 -0.58 -2.54
C SER A 50 5.52 0.31 -2.06
N THR A 51 6.26 0.90 -3.00
CA THR A 51 7.05 2.12 -2.72
C THR A 51 6.25 3.36 -3.10
N ARG A 52 6.58 4.52 -2.49
CA ARG A 52 5.99 5.81 -2.88
C ARG A 52 6.09 6.08 -4.39
N SER A 53 7.24 5.74 -4.98
CA SER A 53 7.49 5.95 -6.41
C SER A 53 6.59 5.07 -7.28
N GLN A 54 6.44 3.79 -6.94
CA GLN A 54 5.56 2.88 -7.69
C GLN A 54 4.11 3.30 -7.53
N TRP A 55 3.67 3.61 -6.31
CA TRP A 55 2.32 4.08 -6.04
C TRP A 55 1.98 5.33 -6.85
N ASP A 56 2.80 6.37 -6.77
CA ASP A 56 2.58 7.63 -7.50
C ASP A 56 2.61 7.43 -9.03
N GLN A 57 3.37 6.46 -9.54
CA GLN A 57 3.37 6.09 -10.95
C GLN A 57 2.06 5.38 -11.36
N ILE A 58 1.55 4.48 -10.52
CA ILE A 58 0.38 3.63 -10.84
C ILE A 58 -0.92 4.41 -10.70
N VAL A 59 -1.09 5.12 -9.58
CA VAL A 59 -2.34 5.83 -9.23
C VAL A 59 -2.24 7.35 -9.37
N GLY A 60 -1.08 7.88 -9.77
CA GLY A 60 -0.83 9.31 -9.87
C GLY A 60 -0.34 9.92 -8.56
N THR A 61 0.26 11.11 -8.63
CA THR A 61 0.72 11.83 -7.44
C THR A 61 -0.45 12.48 -6.71
N ARG A 62 -0.41 12.46 -5.37
CA ARG A 62 -1.30 13.26 -4.52
C ARG A 62 -0.94 14.74 -4.70
N THR A 63 -1.70 15.49 -5.51
CA THR A 63 -1.36 16.89 -5.84
C THR A 63 -1.84 17.91 -4.81
N THR A 64 -2.77 17.56 -3.89
CA THR A 64 -3.21 18.48 -2.83
C THR A 64 -3.76 17.70 -1.63
N TYR A 65 -3.57 18.23 -0.42
CA TYR A 65 -4.29 17.78 0.78
C TYR A 65 -5.80 17.90 0.48
N GLY A 66 -6.48 16.76 0.27
CA GLY A 66 -7.91 16.71 -0.08
C GLY A 66 -8.25 16.61 -1.58
N ALA A 67 -7.28 16.52 -2.50
CA ALA A 67 -7.55 16.31 -3.92
C ALA A 67 -7.24 14.87 -4.35
N THR A 68 -8.18 14.29 -5.09
CA THR A 68 -8.15 12.94 -5.62
C THR A 68 -7.00 12.69 -6.58
N TYR A 69 -6.44 11.48 -6.53
CA TYR A 69 -5.84 10.82 -7.69
C TYR A 69 -6.69 11.02 -8.98
N GLY A 70 -6.21 11.88 -9.88
CA GLY A 70 -6.81 12.23 -11.17
C GLY A 70 -7.52 13.59 -11.22
N ALA A 71 -7.31 14.35 -12.31
CA ALA A 71 -7.76 15.73 -12.55
C ALA A 71 -9.29 15.97 -12.50
N THR A 72 -10.09 14.96 -12.20
CA THR A 72 -11.56 14.98 -12.24
C THR A 72 -12.21 14.67 -10.88
N GLY A 73 -11.46 14.63 -9.78
CA GLY A 73 -12.08 14.46 -8.45
C GLY A 73 -12.69 13.07 -8.25
N GLY A 74 -12.02 12.02 -8.73
CA GLY A 74 -12.48 10.64 -8.55
C GLY A 74 -12.55 10.20 -7.07
N PRO A 75 -12.84 8.92 -6.80
CA PRO A 75 -12.82 8.39 -5.44
C PRO A 75 -11.40 8.29 -4.87
N THR A 76 -11.16 8.92 -3.72
CA THR A 76 -9.94 8.78 -2.92
C THR A 76 -9.87 7.38 -2.31
N PHE A 77 -8.69 6.76 -2.31
CA PHE A 77 -8.47 5.59 -1.46
C PHE A 77 -8.69 5.94 0.02
N PRO A 78 -9.19 5.00 0.85
CA PRO A 78 -9.21 5.21 2.30
C PRO A 78 -7.78 5.36 2.83
N VAL A 79 -7.65 5.92 4.03
CA VAL A 79 -6.38 5.88 4.77
C VAL A 79 -6.08 4.42 5.08
N MET A 80 -4.92 3.93 4.62
CA MET A 80 -4.51 2.52 4.74
C MET A 80 -3.14 2.41 5.40
N ALA A 81 -2.81 1.24 5.93
CA ALA A 81 -1.46 0.98 6.39
C ALA A 81 -0.53 0.71 5.19
N ASP A 82 0.72 1.10 5.32
CA ASP A 82 1.75 0.86 4.30
C ASP A 82 2.70 -0.27 4.74
N TRP A 83 3.05 -1.12 3.77
CA TRP A 83 4.17 -2.04 3.80
C TRP A 83 5.19 -1.57 2.76
N ILE A 84 6.31 -1.00 3.23
CA ILE A 84 7.29 -0.31 2.37
C ILE A 84 8.55 -1.17 2.18
N PRO A 85 8.83 -1.67 0.96
CA PRO A 85 10.08 -2.35 0.67
C PRO A 85 11.23 -1.39 0.35
N GLY A 86 12.43 -1.96 0.16
CA GLY A 86 13.58 -1.27 -0.41
C GLY A 86 14.76 -1.06 0.53
N ALA A 87 14.71 -1.56 1.77
CA ALA A 87 15.88 -1.55 2.63
C ALA A 87 16.91 -2.61 2.19
N ARG A 88 18.19 -2.35 2.44
CA ARG A 88 19.28 -3.29 2.12
C ARG A 88 19.59 -4.28 3.24
N ASN A 89 19.15 -3.98 4.46
CA ASN A 89 19.37 -4.78 5.65
C ASN A 89 18.34 -4.40 6.73
N LEU A 90 18.28 -5.16 7.83
CA LEU A 90 17.36 -4.94 8.95
C LEU A 90 17.45 -3.52 9.53
N SER A 91 18.65 -2.97 9.69
CA SER A 91 18.83 -1.60 10.21
C SER A 91 18.22 -0.55 9.27
N GLY A 92 18.31 -0.78 7.96
CA GLY A 92 17.61 0.02 6.95
C GLY A 92 16.10 -0.09 7.06
N ALA A 93 15.55 -1.30 7.27
CA ALA A 93 14.11 -1.49 7.45
C ALA A 93 13.59 -0.77 8.70
N GLN A 94 14.28 -0.93 9.83
CA GLN A 94 13.97 -0.19 11.07
C GLN A 94 13.97 1.32 10.85
N SER A 95 14.95 1.85 10.11
CA SER A 95 15.02 3.27 9.78
C SER A 95 13.87 3.70 8.86
N ASN A 96 13.47 2.84 7.92
CA ASN A 96 12.38 3.09 6.99
C ASN A 96 11.01 3.20 7.66
N CYS A 97 10.84 2.76 8.91
CA CYS A 97 9.60 2.98 9.66
C CYS A 97 9.28 4.47 9.86
N ALA A 98 10.29 5.34 9.77
CA ALA A 98 10.12 6.80 9.83
C ALA A 98 9.76 7.45 8.48
N LEU A 99 9.62 6.67 7.40
CA LEU A 99 9.22 7.20 6.10
C LEU A 99 7.80 7.77 6.15
N SER A 100 7.54 8.76 5.30
CA SER A 100 6.19 9.28 5.12
C SER A 100 5.33 8.27 4.37
N SER A 101 4.11 8.06 4.86
CA SER A 101 3.14 7.18 4.20
C SER A 101 2.76 7.67 2.79
N PHE A 102 2.59 6.72 1.87
CA PHE A 102 2.11 6.96 0.51
C PHE A 102 0.58 6.86 0.38
N THR A 103 -0.10 6.14 1.28
CA THR A 103 -1.57 6.11 1.37
C THR A 103 -2.15 7.07 2.42
N GLY A 104 -1.31 7.62 3.29
CA GLY A 104 -1.68 8.58 4.35
C GLY A 104 -1.97 7.95 5.70
N GLY A 105 -1.79 6.64 5.89
CA GLY A 105 -1.90 5.98 7.20
C GLY A 105 -0.54 5.74 7.85
N ALA A 106 -0.45 4.70 8.66
CA ALA A 106 0.79 4.32 9.33
C ALA A 106 1.67 3.45 8.41
N VAL A 107 2.99 3.65 8.46
CA VAL A 107 3.94 2.64 7.96
C VAL A 107 3.96 1.51 8.99
N ALA A 108 3.32 0.38 8.67
CA ALA A 108 3.19 -0.73 9.62
C ALA A 108 4.27 -1.80 9.42
N ILE A 109 4.74 -1.98 8.19
CA ILE A 109 5.79 -2.95 7.87
C ILE A 109 6.81 -2.30 6.94
N THR A 110 8.07 -2.63 7.13
CA THR A 110 9.15 -2.31 6.17
C THR A 110 9.90 -3.56 5.80
N GLN A 111 10.34 -3.66 4.55
CA GLN A 111 11.01 -4.86 4.05
C GLN A 111 12.45 -4.56 3.62
N TRP A 112 13.35 -5.48 3.93
CA TRP A 112 14.72 -5.49 3.43
C TRP A 112 15.07 -6.76 2.66
N PHE A 113 16.05 -6.64 1.76
CA PHE A 113 16.62 -7.79 1.07
C PHE A 113 17.49 -8.63 2.03
N GLY A 114 16.92 -9.68 2.60
CA GLY A 114 17.53 -10.47 3.69
C GLY A 114 18.42 -11.64 3.25
N HIS A 115 18.34 -12.07 1.99
CA HIS A 115 18.98 -13.23 1.35
C HIS A 115 19.08 -14.52 2.20
N PRO A 116 18.46 -15.65 1.80
CA PRO A 116 17.85 -15.90 0.49
C PRO A 116 16.41 -15.40 0.35
N PHE A 117 15.83 -14.92 1.44
CA PHE A 117 14.46 -14.41 1.48
C PHE A 117 14.46 -12.95 1.92
N ASP A 118 13.39 -12.24 1.57
CA ASP A 118 13.15 -10.93 2.13
C ASP A 118 12.86 -11.05 3.63
N GLY A 119 13.26 -10.01 4.36
CA GLY A 119 12.94 -9.86 5.76
C GLY A 119 12.02 -8.68 5.97
N ASP A 120 11.06 -8.83 6.88
CA ASP A 120 10.08 -7.82 7.22
C ASP A 120 10.24 -7.37 8.67
N TYR A 121 10.12 -6.06 8.90
CA TYR A 121 10.18 -5.45 10.20
C TYR A 121 8.86 -4.73 10.48
N ALA A 122 8.18 -5.15 11.55
CA ALA A 122 6.97 -4.50 12.05
C ALA A 122 7.33 -3.20 12.77
N CYS A 123 6.77 -2.09 12.30
CA CYS A 123 6.95 -0.78 12.88
C CYS A 123 6.06 -0.59 14.12
N SER A 124 6.54 0.18 15.10
CA SER A 124 5.85 0.48 16.37
C SER A 124 5.33 1.90 16.46
#